data_AF-A0A0Q7WEK2-F1
#
_entry.id   AF-A0A0Q7WEK2-F1
#
_cell.length_a   1.000
_cell.length_b   1.000
_cell.length_c   1.000
_cell.angle_alpha   90.00
_cell.angle_beta   90.00
_cell.angle_gamma   90.00
#
_symmetry.space_group_name_H-M   'P 1'
#
loop_
_entity.id
_entity.type
_entity.pdbx_description
1 polymer ?
#
loop_
_entity_poly.entity_id
_entity_poly.type
_entity_poly.pdbx_seq_one_letter_code
_entity_poly.pdbx_strand_id
1 'polypeptide(L)'
;MSRRSKGPRLHLRAGRIHARTGKPIPDIYYIRDGQVEISTGCGPDGLAGPDGAEAQLAAYILQKSAVRAQEEEAVDDRQRRGDPAKVLIAEVLALYLTEKAPKLADPKATNVRVQALMKFFGADTLADVRRSTCQAYVAERITQPLKQAKYGEALDKRVSDQGARRELEDLSAAIHYWNGEYPLSNRPKVWLPDKPESPRDALTRDQVAALLMAARGYRLELDAAGKRAWRYLGGSVRANRAHLRRFVVMGVYSGSRPTVTMKLLWAESPVQAWIDLDAGMIWRRGKREKDHKTKRRPVVKITGRLLAHMRRWKMLDDRKAAKLLEEENLEMANTVLHHGGAPIDSVRTGFEAIVADAGLSADITPHWLRHTCCTWLMEADCPAWEAAGFTGMTMKTLEDNYGHHRPSHNARARKALS
;
A
#
# COMPACT_ATOMS: atom_id res chain seq x y z
N MET A 1 24.65 45.50 33.78
CA MET A 1 25.32 45.42 32.46
C MET A 1 26.03 44.08 32.34
N SER A 2 25.55 43.20 31.45
CA SER A 2 26.22 41.93 31.14
C SER A 2 27.60 42.22 30.53
N ARG A 3 28.69 41.72 31.15
CA ARG A 3 30.06 41.92 30.64
C ARG A 3 30.18 41.28 29.26
N ARG A 4 30.54 42.08 28.25
CA ARG A 4 30.84 41.62 26.89
C ARG A 4 31.87 40.48 26.96
N SER A 5 31.57 39.35 26.31
CA SER A 5 32.46 38.19 26.22
C SER A 5 33.82 38.61 25.67
N LYS A 6 34.91 38.17 26.30
CA LYS A 6 36.29 38.49 25.91
C LYS A 6 36.78 37.75 24.65
N GLY A 7 35.95 36.89 24.06
CA GLY A 7 36.29 36.07 22.88
C GLY A 7 37.41 35.04 23.13
N PRO A 8 37.76 34.26 22.09
CA PRO A 8 38.91 33.36 22.09
C PRO A 8 40.21 34.15 22.29
N ARG A 9 41.03 33.73 23.27
CA ARG A 9 42.31 34.38 23.54
C ARG A 9 43.30 33.41 24.18
N LEU A 10 44.59 33.69 24.03
CA LEU A 10 45.63 33.00 24.78
C LEU A 10 45.66 33.47 26.23
N HIS A 11 45.93 32.53 27.13
CA HIS A 11 46.11 32.77 28.55
C HIS A 11 47.24 31.87 29.04
N LEU A 12 48.37 32.48 29.40
CA LEU A 12 49.48 31.77 30.02
C LEU A 12 49.08 31.37 31.43
N ARG A 13 49.19 30.07 31.75
CA ARG A 13 48.90 29.57 33.09
C ARG A 13 50.22 29.12 33.72
N ALA A 14 50.49 29.65 34.91
CA ALA A 14 51.66 29.28 35.70
C ALA A 14 51.65 27.78 36.02
N GLY A 15 52.85 27.20 36.06
CA GLY A 15 53.11 25.80 36.29
C GLY A 15 52.52 25.31 37.61
N ARG A 16 52.10 24.05 37.61
CA ARG A 16 51.41 23.43 38.75
C ARG A 16 51.70 21.94 38.79
N ILE A 17 51.49 21.31 39.94
CA ILE A 17 51.59 19.86 40.06
C ILE A 17 50.27 19.22 39.63
N HIS A 18 50.34 18.22 38.75
CA HIS A 18 49.18 17.51 38.26
C HIS A 18 48.57 16.66 39.38
N ALA A 19 47.37 17.02 39.85
CA ALA A 19 46.72 16.45 41.03
C ALA A 19 46.59 14.91 41.03
N ARG A 20 46.47 14.29 39.86
CA ARG A 20 46.32 12.81 39.72
C ARG A 20 47.64 12.05 39.50
N THR A 21 48.69 12.71 39.04
CA THR A 21 49.92 12.03 38.56
C THR A 21 51.19 12.51 39.26
N GLY A 22 51.11 13.57 40.07
CA GLY A 22 52.25 14.13 40.81
C GLY A 22 53.32 14.80 39.95
N LYS A 23 53.15 14.83 38.62
CA LYS A 23 54.14 15.40 37.70
C LYS A 23 54.02 16.93 37.63
N PRO A 24 55.13 17.67 37.56
CA PRO A 24 55.11 19.11 37.32
C PRO A 24 54.61 19.38 35.89
N ILE A 25 53.62 20.28 35.77
CA ILE A 25 53.15 20.85 34.51
C ILE A 25 53.86 22.20 34.38
N PRO A 26 54.64 22.45 33.32
CA PRO A 26 55.30 23.73 33.10
C PRO A 26 54.28 24.82 32.75
N ASP A 27 54.75 26.08 32.69
CA ASP A 27 53.96 27.19 32.19
C ASP A 27 53.51 26.91 30.75
N ILE A 28 52.21 26.94 30.48
CA ILE A 28 51.63 26.61 29.17
C ILE A 28 50.59 27.65 28.78
N TYR A 29 50.58 28.03 27.50
CA TYR A 29 49.51 28.82 26.91
C TYR A 29 48.24 27.96 26.71
N TYR A 30 47.12 28.50 27.14
CA TYR A 30 45.80 27.92 26.91
C TYR A 30 44.95 28.85 26.05
N ILE A 31 44.24 28.31 25.07
CA ILE A 31 43.16 29.01 24.37
C ILE A 31 41.94 28.98 25.30
N ARG A 32 41.48 30.17 25.71
CA ARG A 32 40.28 30.36 26.52
C ARG A 32 39.17 31.02 25.73
N ASP A 33 38.01 30.39 25.71
CA ASP A 33 36.81 30.87 25.04
C ASP A 33 35.56 30.51 25.87
N GLY A 34 35.09 31.47 26.69
CA GLY A 34 34.05 31.21 27.68
C GLY A 34 34.49 30.17 28.73
N GLN A 35 33.79 29.03 28.78
CA GLN A 35 34.11 27.89 29.65
C GLN A 35 35.06 26.88 28.99
N VAL A 36 35.35 27.03 27.70
CA VAL A 36 36.27 26.16 26.96
C VAL A 36 37.71 26.58 27.23
N GLU A 37 38.54 25.62 27.63
CA GLU A 37 39.99 25.80 27.87
C GLU A 37 40.74 24.68 27.15
N ILE A 38 41.53 25.03 26.13
CA ILE A 38 42.31 24.09 25.30
C ILE A 38 43.79 24.39 25.50
N SER A 39 44.57 23.39 25.89
CA SER A 39 46.03 23.53 26.02
C SER A 39 46.67 23.61 24.64
N THR A 40 47.54 24.61 24.41
CA THR A 40 48.36 24.63 23.18
C THR A 40 49.62 23.79 23.30
N GLY A 41 50.02 23.43 24.54
CA GLY A 41 51.27 22.73 24.83
C GLY A 41 52.53 23.61 24.67
N CYS A 42 52.37 24.86 24.27
CA CYS A 42 53.46 25.81 24.10
C CYS A 42 53.77 26.51 25.41
N GLY A 43 55.05 26.55 25.81
CA GLY A 43 55.53 27.35 26.92
C GLY A 43 55.68 28.83 26.58
N PRO A 44 56.20 29.65 27.51
CA PRO A 44 56.38 31.10 27.34
C PRO A 44 57.15 31.47 26.05
N ASP A 45 58.16 30.68 25.70
CA ASP A 45 59.03 30.88 24.54
C ASP A 45 58.41 30.39 23.21
N GLY A 46 57.28 29.67 23.27
CA GLY A 46 56.57 29.09 22.12
C GLY A 46 55.35 29.91 21.67
N LEU A 47 55.36 31.21 21.91
CA LEU A 47 54.22 32.09 21.58
C LEU A 47 54.01 32.22 20.06
N ALA A 48 55.09 32.52 19.31
CA ALA A 48 55.08 32.74 17.87
C ALA A 48 55.66 31.54 17.09
N GLY A 49 55.48 31.53 15.77
CA GLY A 49 55.94 30.47 14.87
C GLY A 49 54.81 29.56 14.36
N PRO A 50 55.09 28.71 13.35
CA PRO A 50 54.06 27.90 12.67
C PRO A 50 53.34 26.90 13.59
N ASP A 51 54.03 26.41 14.63
CA ASP A 51 53.46 25.53 15.67
C ASP A 51 53.24 26.24 17.02
N GLY A 52 53.45 27.56 17.05
CA GLY A 52 53.33 28.38 18.26
C GLY A 52 51.89 28.58 18.72
N ALA A 53 51.73 29.07 19.95
CA ALA A 53 50.41 29.27 20.56
C ALA A 53 49.51 30.20 19.73
N GLU A 54 50.07 31.22 19.07
CA GLU A 54 49.32 32.14 18.20
C GLU A 54 48.76 31.45 16.95
N ALA A 55 49.55 30.58 16.31
CA ALA A 55 49.10 29.82 15.14
C ALA A 55 47.96 28.85 15.51
N GLN A 56 48.07 28.20 16.67
CA GLN A 56 47.01 27.33 17.20
C GLN A 56 45.73 28.11 17.58
N LEU A 57 45.86 29.33 18.16
CA LEU A 57 44.71 30.21 18.40
C LEU A 57 44.06 30.64 17.08
N ALA A 58 44.84 30.99 16.06
CA ALA A 58 44.32 31.35 14.74
C ALA A 58 43.57 30.19 14.09
N ALA A 59 44.11 28.96 14.15
CA ALA A 59 43.44 27.75 13.68
C ALA A 59 42.12 27.49 14.42
N TYR A 60 42.10 27.68 15.74
CA TYR A 60 40.88 27.56 16.55
C TYR A 60 39.81 28.57 16.15
N ILE A 61 40.19 29.83 15.92
CA ILE A 61 39.25 30.89 15.49
C ILE A 61 38.67 30.57 14.10
N LEU A 62 39.51 30.08 13.17
CA LEU A 62 39.07 29.66 11.84
C LEU A 62 38.09 28.49 11.92
N GLN A 63 38.41 27.45 12.70
CA GLN A 63 37.53 26.29 12.89
C GLN A 63 36.20 26.70 13.53
N LYS A 64 36.22 27.53 14.58
CA LYS A 64 35.01 28.02 15.23
C LYS A 64 34.14 28.85 14.29
N SER A 65 34.77 29.69 13.46
CA SER A 65 34.06 30.49 12.45
C SER A 65 33.44 29.60 11.37
N ALA A 66 34.14 28.55 10.94
CA ALA A 66 33.63 27.57 9.98
C ALA A 66 32.43 26.78 10.54
N VAL A 67 32.50 26.31 11.78
CA VAL A 67 31.37 25.64 12.46
C VAL A 67 30.17 26.56 12.56
N ARG A 68 30.40 27.82 12.96
CA ARG A 68 29.31 28.81 13.05
C ARG A 68 28.68 29.10 11.68
N ALA A 69 29.48 29.22 10.62
CA ALA A 69 28.96 29.41 9.26
C ALA A 69 28.11 28.21 8.81
N GLN A 70 28.55 26.98 9.11
CA GLN A 70 27.77 25.77 8.85
C GLN A 70 26.47 25.72 9.66
N GLU A 71 26.49 26.14 10.92
CA GLU A 71 25.29 26.23 11.76
C GLU A 71 24.32 27.29 11.23
N GLU A 72 24.81 28.46 10.81
CA GLU A 72 24.00 29.53 10.22
C GLU A 72 23.38 29.09 8.88
N GLU A 73 24.15 28.41 8.01
CA GLU A 73 23.66 27.83 6.75
C GLU A 73 22.63 26.72 7.00
N ALA A 74 22.84 25.86 8.00
CA ALA A 74 21.88 24.81 8.37
C ALA A 74 20.57 25.37 8.95
N VAL A 75 20.62 26.48 9.70
CA VAL A 75 19.43 27.19 10.19
C VAL A 75 18.66 27.80 9.03
N ASP A 76 19.35 28.43 8.07
CA ASP A 76 18.71 29.01 6.87
C ASP A 76 18.05 27.93 6.01
N ASP A 77 18.71 26.80 5.73
CA ASP A 77 18.12 25.69 4.99
C ASP A 77 16.91 25.09 5.74
N ARG A 78 16.97 24.96 7.08
CA ARG A 78 15.82 24.49 7.86
C ARG A 78 14.63 25.45 7.78
N GLN A 79 14.88 26.76 7.84
CA GLN A 79 13.84 27.77 7.67
C GLN A 79 13.24 27.74 6.26
N ARG A 80 14.08 27.63 5.22
CA ARG A 80 13.65 27.45 3.84
C ARG A 80 12.77 26.21 3.68
N ARG A 81 13.19 25.05 4.21
CA ARG A 81 12.44 23.79 4.14
C ARG A 81 11.13 23.78 4.92
N GLY A 82 10.98 24.71 5.88
CA GLY A 82 9.75 24.94 6.63
C GLY A 82 8.78 25.93 5.97
N ASP A 83 9.20 26.64 4.92
CA ASP A 83 8.38 27.64 4.22
C ASP A 83 7.77 27.07 2.93
N PRO A 84 6.45 26.86 2.86
CA PRO A 84 5.80 26.33 1.68
C PRO A 84 6.05 27.13 0.39
N ALA A 85 6.33 28.43 0.48
CA ALA A 85 6.61 29.25 -0.69
C ALA A 85 8.03 29.06 -1.26
N LYS A 86 8.91 28.35 -0.54
CA LYS A 86 10.33 28.14 -0.90
C LYS A 86 10.69 26.68 -1.14
N VAL A 87 9.75 25.77 -0.90
CA VAL A 87 9.95 24.32 -1.09
C VAL A 87 9.25 23.89 -2.37
N LEU A 88 10.03 23.33 -3.30
CA LEU A 88 9.49 22.78 -4.53
C LEU A 88 8.77 21.47 -4.25
N ILE A 89 7.66 21.24 -4.96
CA ILE A 89 6.96 19.96 -4.90
C ILE A 89 7.88 18.83 -5.38
N ALA A 90 8.77 19.09 -6.34
CA ALA A 90 9.78 18.12 -6.78
C ALA A 90 10.70 17.64 -5.65
N GLU A 91 11.17 18.53 -4.77
CA GLU A 91 12.00 18.16 -3.61
C GLU A 91 11.25 17.20 -2.68
N VAL A 92 9.99 17.53 -2.38
CA VAL A 92 9.10 16.74 -1.52
C VAL A 92 8.84 15.36 -2.11
N LEU A 93 8.52 15.29 -3.40
CA LEU A 93 8.27 14.03 -4.10
C LEU A 93 9.54 13.18 -4.22
N ALA A 94 10.71 13.80 -4.44
CA ALA A 94 11.99 13.10 -4.52
C ALA A 94 12.37 12.46 -3.17
N LEU A 95 12.22 13.19 -2.06
CA LEU A 95 12.42 12.65 -0.72
C LEU A 95 11.48 11.47 -0.45
N TYR A 96 10.20 11.63 -0.79
CA TYR A 96 9.19 10.59 -0.61
C TYR A 96 9.52 9.33 -1.42
N LEU A 97 9.98 9.47 -2.67
CA LEU A 97 10.41 8.36 -3.52
C LEU A 97 11.65 7.65 -3.01
N THR A 98 12.60 8.39 -2.44
CA THR A 98 13.85 7.83 -1.92
C THR A 98 13.63 7.08 -0.61
N GLU A 99 12.87 7.66 0.32
CA GLU A 99 12.84 7.15 1.70
C GLU A 99 11.60 6.35 2.06
N LYS A 100 10.44 6.76 1.53
CA LYS A 100 9.14 6.22 1.93
C LYS A 100 8.60 5.21 0.94
N ALA A 101 8.64 5.52 -0.35
CA ALA A 101 8.09 4.66 -1.41
C ALA A 101 8.64 3.22 -1.42
N PRO A 102 9.95 2.95 -1.16
CA PRO A 102 10.50 1.59 -1.13
C PRO A 102 9.91 0.73 -0.01
N LYS A 103 9.38 1.35 1.05
CA LYS A 103 8.78 0.69 2.21
C LYS A 103 7.27 0.46 2.05
N LEU A 104 6.67 0.90 0.94
CA LEU A 104 5.24 0.70 0.67
C LEU A 104 4.99 -0.70 0.07
N ALA A 105 3.71 -1.12 0.10
CA ALA A 105 3.32 -2.44 -0.41
C ALA A 105 3.51 -2.59 -1.94
N ASP A 106 3.48 -1.48 -2.69
CA ASP A 106 3.76 -1.47 -4.13
C ASP A 106 4.59 -0.22 -4.51
N PRO A 107 5.92 -0.31 -4.39
CA PRO A 107 6.82 0.80 -4.71
C PRO A 107 6.77 1.17 -6.20
N LYS A 108 6.64 0.18 -7.10
CA LYS A 108 6.64 0.40 -8.55
C LYS A 108 5.42 1.22 -8.98
N ALA A 109 4.23 0.85 -8.53
CA ALA A 109 3.02 1.60 -8.86
C ALA A 109 3.04 3.01 -8.25
N THR A 110 3.63 3.16 -7.05
CA THR A 110 3.79 4.48 -6.41
C THR A 110 4.73 5.37 -7.22
N ASN A 111 5.86 4.85 -7.70
CA ASN A 111 6.77 5.61 -8.56
C ASN A 111 6.07 6.12 -9.82
N VAL A 112 5.34 5.25 -10.53
CA VAL A 112 4.58 5.65 -11.73
C VAL A 112 3.61 6.81 -11.46
N ARG A 113 2.89 6.77 -10.33
CA ARG A 113 1.94 7.83 -9.94
C ARG A 113 2.66 9.12 -9.57
N VAL A 114 3.77 9.05 -8.83
CA VAL A 114 4.57 10.22 -8.46
C VAL A 114 5.22 10.87 -9.69
N GLN A 115 5.62 10.11 -10.70
CA GLN A 115 6.14 10.68 -11.95
C GLN A 115 5.09 11.53 -12.68
N ALA A 116 3.81 11.13 -12.63
CA ALA A 116 2.73 11.95 -13.19
C ALA A 116 2.56 13.27 -12.43
N LEU A 117 2.70 13.25 -11.10
CA LEU A 117 2.72 14.47 -10.29
C LEU A 117 3.94 15.34 -10.59
N MET A 118 5.13 14.74 -10.68
CA MET A 118 6.38 15.44 -10.97
C MET A 118 6.31 16.21 -12.30
N LYS A 119 5.69 15.60 -13.32
CA LYS A 119 5.53 16.23 -14.63
C LYS A 119 4.67 17.50 -14.58
N PHE A 120 3.64 17.52 -13.74
CA PHE A 120 2.70 18.64 -13.66
C PHE A 120 3.13 19.68 -12.63
N PHE A 121 3.46 19.24 -11.41
CA PHE A 121 3.73 20.09 -10.25
C PHE A 121 5.23 20.34 -9.99
N GLY A 122 6.16 19.72 -10.74
CA GLY A 122 7.57 19.68 -10.36
C GLY A 122 8.25 21.04 -10.20
N ALA A 123 7.85 22.03 -11.00
CA ALA A 123 8.36 23.39 -10.93
C ALA A 123 7.62 24.28 -9.90
N ASP A 124 6.48 23.82 -9.40
CA ASP A 124 5.64 24.56 -8.46
C ASP A 124 6.14 24.39 -7.02
N THR A 125 5.79 25.34 -6.16
CA THR A 125 6.07 25.29 -4.73
C THR A 125 4.92 24.67 -3.94
N LEU A 126 5.16 24.31 -2.68
CA LEU A 126 4.08 23.83 -1.80
C LEU A 126 2.95 24.88 -1.61
N ALA A 127 3.24 26.18 -1.72
CA ALA A 127 2.24 27.24 -1.66
C ALA A 127 1.29 27.28 -2.88
N ASP A 128 1.68 26.64 -3.97
CA ASP A 128 0.89 26.54 -5.20
C ASP A 128 -0.10 25.37 -5.17
N VAL A 129 0.00 24.49 -4.16
CA VAL A 129 -0.97 23.41 -3.92
C VAL A 129 -2.27 24.00 -3.38
N ARG A 130 -3.23 24.20 -4.28
CA ARG A 130 -4.54 24.81 -4.02
C ARG A 130 -5.63 23.94 -4.63
N ARG A 131 -6.89 24.19 -4.25
CA ARG A 131 -8.04 23.52 -4.88
C ARG A 131 -8.01 23.65 -6.40
N SER A 132 -7.79 24.86 -6.91
CA SER A 132 -7.79 25.15 -8.35
C SER A 132 -6.67 24.42 -9.10
N THR A 133 -5.46 24.35 -8.54
CA THR A 133 -4.33 23.64 -9.17
C THR A 133 -4.51 22.13 -9.12
N CYS A 134 -5.06 21.57 -8.03
CA CYS A 134 -5.46 20.16 -7.99
C CYS A 134 -6.58 19.83 -9.01
N GLN A 135 -7.55 20.73 -9.20
CA GLN A 135 -8.60 20.57 -10.21
C GLN A 135 -8.04 20.65 -11.64
N ALA A 136 -7.12 21.59 -11.90
CA ALA A 136 -6.42 21.70 -13.18
C ALA A 136 -5.61 20.43 -13.49
N TYR A 137 -4.91 19.89 -12.49
CA TYR A 137 -4.21 18.61 -12.62
C TYR A 137 -5.15 17.48 -13.04
N VAL A 138 -6.30 17.33 -12.37
CA VAL A 138 -7.28 16.28 -12.70
C VAL A 138 -7.81 16.47 -14.11
N ALA A 139 -8.19 17.70 -14.47
CA ALA A 139 -8.70 18.03 -15.81
C ALA A 139 -7.69 17.70 -16.92
N GLU A 140 -6.40 18.01 -16.73
CA GLU A 140 -5.36 17.59 -17.68
C GLU A 140 -5.20 16.07 -17.65
N ARG A 141 -5.11 15.47 -16.46
CA ARG A 141 -4.76 14.06 -16.29
C ARG A 141 -5.75 13.12 -16.94
N ILE A 142 -7.05 13.43 -16.90
CA ILE A 142 -8.10 12.59 -17.50
C ILE A 142 -8.13 12.64 -19.03
N THR A 143 -7.43 13.58 -19.67
CA THR A 143 -7.25 13.58 -21.13
C THR A 143 -6.15 12.61 -21.58
N GLN A 144 -5.28 12.19 -20.66
CA GLN A 144 -4.10 11.41 -20.97
C GLN A 144 -4.42 9.92 -21.12
N PRO A 145 -3.76 9.21 -22.06
CA PRO A 145 -3.99 7.79 -22.26
C PRO A 145 -3.50 6.95 -21.06
N LEU A 146 -4.16 5.83 -20.83
CA LEU A 146 -3.73 4.86 -19.84
C LEU A 146 -2.46 4.14 -20.34
N LYS A 147 -1.27 4.48 -19.82
CA LYS A 147 0.02 3.88 -20.25
C LYS A 147 0.07 2.34 -20.22
N GLN A 148 -0.81 1.69 -19.45
CA GLN A 148 -0.88 0.23 -19.36
C GLN A 148 -1.71 -0.41 -20.48
N ALA A 149 -2.45 0.37 -21.26
CA ALA A 149 -3.18 -0.11 -22.41
C ALA A 149 -2.21 -0.47 -23.53
N LYS A 150 -2.27 -1.72 -24.01
CA LYS A 150 -1.35 -2.25 -25.02
C LYS A 150 -2.02 -2.69 -26.32
N TYR A 151 -3.32 -2.96 -26.31
CA TYR A 151 -4.02 -3.56 -27.45
C TYR A 151 -5.53 -3.25 -27.44
N GLY A 152 -6.13 -3.21 -28.63
CA GLY A 152 -7.57 -3.08 -28.86
C GLY A 152 -8.18 -1.82 -28.25
N GLU A 153 -9.47 -1.89 -27.90
CA GLU A 153 -10.27 -0.82 -27.28
C GLU A 153 -9.67 -0.28 -25.96
N ALA A 154 -8.71 -1.00 -25.35
CA ALA A 154 -8.02 -0.49 -24.18
C ALA A 154 -7.18 0.76 -24.50
N LEU A 155 -6.67 0.91 -25.73
CA LEU A 155 -5.86 2.06 -26.17
C LEU A 155 -6.64 3.37 -26.13
N ASP A 156 -7.97 3.30 -26.29
CA ASP A 156 -8.85 4.46 -26.21
C ASP A 156 -9.14 4.87 -24.75
N LYS A 157 -8.82 4.02 -23.77
CA LYS A 157 -9.08 4.33 -22.36
C LYS A 157 -8.14 5.41 -21.86
N ARG A 158 -8.75 6.44 -21.26
CA ARG A 158 -8.06 7.52 -20.57
C ARG A 158 -7.96 7.25 -19.08
N VAL A 159 -7.14 8.04 -18.41
CA VAL A 159 -7.07 8.01 -16.95
C VAL A 159 -8.40 8.49 -16.38
N SER A 160 -8.92 7.79 -15.37
CA SER A 160 -10.15 8.19 -14.70
C SER A 160 -9.87 9.21 -13.60
N ASP A 161 -10.91 9.94 -13.18
CA ASP A 161 -10.84 10.85 -12.02
C ASP A 161 -10.33 10.14 -10.76
N GLN A 162 -10.63 8.85 -10.58
CA GLN A 162 -10.15 8.07 -9.45
C GLN A 162 -8.67 7.69 -9.59
N GLY A 163 -8.15 7.56 -10.82
CA GLY A 163 -6.72 7.45 -11.09
C GLY A 163 -5.99 8.73 -10.66
N ALA A 164 -6.48 9.89 -11.10
CA ALA A 164 -5.93 11.20 -10.73
C ALA A 164 -6.07 11.48 -9.22
N ARG A 165 -7.20 11.12 -8.62
CA ARG A 165 -7.42 11.17 -7.17
C ARG A 165 -6.34 10.37 -6.43
N ARG A 166 -6.04 9.15 -6.89
CA ARG A 166 -5.04 8.29 -6.26
C ARG A 166 -3.63 8.89 -6.35
N GLU A 167 -3.31 9.57 -7.45
CA GLU A 167 -2.08 10.35 -7.60
C GLU A 167 -2.04 11.50 -6.58
N LEU A 168 -3.11 12.30 -6.47
CA LEU A 168 -3.20 13.38 -5.47
C LEU A 168 -3.16 12.89 -4.00
N GLU A 169 -3.66 11.67 -3.72
CA GLU A 169 -3.48 11.04 -2.41
C GLU A 169 -2.01 10.77 -2.08
N ASP A 170 -1.19 10.39 -3.08
CA ASP A 170 0.25 10.23 -2.90
C ASP A 170 0.95 11.60 -2.72
N LEU A 171 0.51 12.66 -3.40
CA LEU A 171 0.98 14.04 -3.14
C LEU A 171 0.72 14.44 -1.68
N SER A 172 -0.50 14.23 -1.19
CA SER A 172 -0.87 14.53 0.19
C SER A 172 -0.03 13.75 1.22
N ALA A 173 0.28 12.48 0.90
CA ALA A 173 1.14 11.63 1.72
C ALA A 173 2.61 12.09 1.69
N ALA A 174 3.12 12.54 0.54
CA ALA A 174 4.47 13.08 0.41
C ALA A 174 4.64 14.37 1.22
N ILE A 175 3.67 15.29 1.14
CA ILE A 175 3.64 16.52 1.95
C ILE A 175 3.58 16.18 3.45
N HIS A 176 2.81 15.17 3.83
CA HIS A 176 2.75 14.73 5.23
C HIS A 176 4.10 14.18 5.71
N TYR A 177 4.78 13.39 4.87
CA TYR A 177 6.09 12.83 5.18
C TYR A 177 7.13 13.94 5.34
N TRP A 178 7.19 14.90 4.41
CA TRP A 178 8.05 16.08 4.50
C TRP A 178 7.80 16.87 5.79
N ASN A 179 6.54 17.14 6.12
CA ASN A 179 6.17 17.89 7.32
C ASN A 179 6.57 17.18 8.63
N GLY A 180 6.78 15.86 8.61
CA GLY A 180 7.29 15.13 9.76
C GLY A 180 8.77 15.42 10.05
N GLU A 181 9.55 15.73 9.00
CA GLU A 181 10.98 16.01 9.08
C GLU A 181 11.26 17.52 9.16
N TYR A 182 10.59 18.29 8.30
CA TYR A 182 10.68 19.75 8.21
C TYR A 182 9.27 20.33 8.45
N PRO A 183 8.91 20.66 9.70
CA PRO A 183 7.60 21.21 10.03
C PRO A 183 7.30 22.46 9.20
N LEU A 184 6.21 22.41 8.44
CA LEU A 184 5.79 23.52 7.58
C LEU A 184 5.06 24.58 8.41
N SER A 185 5.28 25.85 8.09
CA SER A 185 4.55 26.98 8.69
C SER A 185 3.04 26.89 8.44
N ASN A 186 2.66 26.40 7.26
CA ASN A 186 1.28 26.04 6.92
C ASN A 186 1.29 24.84 5.97
N ARG A 187 0.63 23.75 6.36
CA ARG A 187 0.55 22.56 5.51
C ARG A 187 -0.53 22.74 4.43
N PRO A 188 -0.19 22.70 3.13
CA PRO A 188 -1.17 22.86 2.08
C PRO A 188 -2.21 21.72 2.07
N LYS A 189 -3.46 22.08 1.80
CA LYS A 189 -4.57 21.13 1.71
C LYS A 189 -4.77 20.68 0.26
N VAL A 190 -4.41 19.43 -0.02
CA VAL A 190 -4.69 18.78 -1.31
C VAL A 190 -6.19 18.53 -1.46
N TRP A 191 -6.80 19.10 -2.49
CA TRP A 191 -8.18 18.77 -2.87
C TRP A 191 -8.21 17.44 -3.64
N LEU A 192 -9.29 16.66 -3.48
CA LEU A 192 -9.44 15.36 -4.12
C LEU A 192 -10.81 15.29 -4.82
N PRO A 193 -10.92 14.77 -6.06
CA PRO A 193 -12.19 14.50 -6.72
C PRO A 193 -13.09 13.61 -5.88
N ASP A 194 -14.40 13.81 -5.88
CA ASP A 194 -15.31 12.99 -5.07
C ASP A 194 -15.18 11.51 -5.41
N LYS A 195 -15.39 10.66 -4.39
CA LYS A 195 -15.43 9.21 -4.64
C LYS A 195 -16.77 8.89 -5.30
N PRO A 196 -16.79 8.13 -6.41
CA PRO A 196 -18.05 7.71 -6.99
C PRO A 196 -18.78 6.85 -5.96
N GLU A 197 -20.08 7.08 -5.84
CA GLU A 197 -20.95 6.10 -5.21
C GLU A 197 -20.94 4.85 -6.08
N SER A 198 -20.62 3.72 -5.46
CA SER A 198 -20.58 2.44 -6.16
C SER A 198 -21.98 1.86 -6.12
N PRO A 199 -22.72 1.77 -7.24
CA PRO A 199 -24.07 1.18 -7.27
C PRO A 199 -24.01 -0.37 -7.17
N ARG A 200 -22.98 -0.90 -6.52
CA ARG A 200 -22.77 -2.35 -6.43
C ARG A 200 -23.84 -2.91 -5.52
N ASP A 201 -24.74 -3.66 -6.13
CA ASP A 201 -25.64 -4.57 -5.42
C ASP A 201 -24.98 -5.95 -5.30
N ALA A 202 -25.55 -6.83 -4.48
CA ALA A 202 -25.18 -8.23 -4.45
C ALA A 202 -25.66 -8.97 -5.70
N LEU A 203 -24.93 -10.01 -6.10
CA LEU A 203 -25.45 -10.93 -7.09
C LEU A 203 -26.61 -11.73 -6.51
N THR A 204 -27.67 -11.93 -7.29
CA THR A 204 -28.73 -12.88 -6.93
C THR A 204 -28.23 -14.32 -7.06
N ARG A 205 -28.95 -15.27 -6.46
CA ARG A 205 -28.65 -16.71 -6.58
C ARG A 205 -28.64 -17.16 -8.05
N ASP A 206 -29.56 -16.64 -8.85
CA ASP A 206 -29.67 -16.94 -10.28
C ASP A 206 -28.52 -16.35 -11.09
N GLN A 207 -28.06 -15.14 -10.76
CA GLN A 207 -26.88 -14.55 -11.39
C GLN A 207 -25.61 -15.35 -11.07
N VAL A 208 -25.44 -15.81 -9.83
CA VAL A 208 -24.33 -16.71 -9.45
C VAL A 208 -24.45 -18.05 -10.20
N ALA A 209 -25.66 -18.60 -10.35
CA ALA A 209 -25.88 -19.82 -11.11
C ALA A 209 -25.56 -19.62 -12.60
N ALA A 210 -25.93 -18.48 -13.20
CA ALA A 210 -25.60 -18.12 -14.58
C ALA A 210 -24.08 -18.01 -14.79
N LEU A 211 -23.35 -17.38 -13.87
CA LEU A 211 -21.88 -17.35 -13.90
C LEU A 211 -21.27 -18.75 -13.85
N LEU A 212 -21.82 -19.65 -13.03
CA LEU A 212 -21.35 -21.04 -12.95
C LEU A 212 -21.66 -21.82 -14.23
N MET A 213 -22.81 -21.60 -14.86
CA MET A 213 -23.15 -22.17 -16.16
C MET A 213 -22.20 -21.67 -17.25
N ALA A 214 -21.89 -20.37 -17.27
CA ALA A 214 -20.93 -19.80 -18.20
C ALA A 214 -19.51 -20.37 -17.99
N ALA A 215 -19.09 -20.55 -16.74
CA ALA A 215 -17.83 -21.22 -16.40
C ALA A 215 -17.84 -22.74 -16.69
N ARG A 216 -19.02 -23.36 -16.90
CA ARG A 216 -19.18 -24.72 -17.42
C ARG A 216 -19.09 -24.80 -18.95
N GLY A 217 -18.88 -23.68 -19.63
CA GLY A 217 -18.76 -23.61 -21.09
C GLY A 217 -20.10 -23.47 -21.79
N TYR A 218 -21.08 -22.81 -21.15
CA TYR A 218 -22.33 -22.43 -21.80
C TYR A 218 -22.36 -20.92 -22.05
N ARG A 219 -23.17 -20.48 -23.00
CA ARG A 219 -23.51 -19.07 -23.23
C ARG A 219 -25.01 -18.92 -23.21
N LEU A 220 -25.48 -17.88 -22.53
CA LEU A 220 -26.87 -17.47 -22.55
C LEU A 220 -27.11 -16.65 -23.83
N GLU A 221 -27.98 -17.16 -24.69
CA GLU A 221 -28.38 -16.51 -25.94
C GLU A 221 -29.91 -16.40 -25.99
N LEU A 222 -30.44 -15.59 -26.91
CA LEU A 222 -31.85 -15.64 -27.26
C LEU A 222 -32.04 -16.67 -28.37
N ASP A 223 -33.00 -17.56 -28.23
CA ASP A 223 -33.39 -18.47 -29.30
C ASP A 223 -34.17 -17.74 -30.40
N ALA A 224 -34.55 -18.46 -31.47
CA ALA A 224 -35.29 -17.90 -32.59
C ALA A 224 -36.67 -17.32 -32.19
N ALA A 225 -37.20 -17.70 -31.02
CA ALA A 225 -38.44 -17.17 -30.46
C ALA A 225 -38.21 -16.04 -29.44
N GLY A 226 -36.97 -15.55 -29.31
CA GLY A 226 -36.59 -14.49 -28.37
C GLY A 226 -36.54 -14.94 -26.90
N LYS A 227 -36.55 -16.26 -26.61
CA LYS A 227 -36.44 -16.79 -25.25
C LYS A 227 -35.00 -17.06 -24.88
N ARG A 228 -34.66 -16.83 -23.60
CA ARG A 228 -33.32 -17.11 -23.07
C ARG A 228 -33.05 -18.62 -23.07
N ALA A 229 -32.00 -19.04 -23.77
CA ALA A 229 -31.57 -20.43 -23.89
C ALA A 229 -30.06 -20.57 -23.68
N TRP A 230 -29.62 -21.71 -23.14
CA TRP A 230 -28.22 -22.01 -22.94
C TRP A 230 -27.64 -22.77 -24.13
N ARG A 231 -26.64 -22.19 -24.80
CA ARG A 231 -25.85 -22.85 -25.84
C ARG A 231 -24.57 -23.43 -25.27
N TYR A 232 -24.26 -24.70 -25.55
CA TYR A 232 -22.97 -25.28 -25.18
C TYR A 232 -21.87 -24.84 -26.16
N LEU A 233 -20.76 -24.33 -25.63
CA LEU A 233 -19.61 -23.82 -26.40
C LEU A 233 -18.53 -24.87 -26.66
N GLY A 234 -18.71 -26.11 -26.18
CA GLY A 234 -17.80 -27.22 -26.42
C GLY A 234 -16.86 -27.57 -25.27
N GLY A 235 -16.24 -28.75 -25.38
CA GLY A 235 -15.40 -29.35 -24.33
C GLY A 235 -14.15 -28.54 -24.00
N SER A 236 -13.52 -27.93 -25.02
CA SER A 236 -12.32 -27.10 -24.84
C SER A 236 -12.61 -25.86 -23.97
N VAL A 237 -13.71 -25.14 -24.23
CA VAL A 237 -14.12 -23.98 -23.43
C VAL A 237 -14.41 -24.40 -21.98
N ARG A 238 -15.10 -25.53 -21.79
CA ARG A 238 -15.37 -26.10 -20.47
C ARG A 238 -14.08 -26.46 -19.72
N ALA A 239 -13.07 -26.99 -20.39
CA ALA A 239 -11.77 -27.32 -19.79
C ALA A 239 -10.99 -26.05 -19.42
N ASN A 240 -10.88 -25.09 -20.36
CA ASN A 240 -10.17 -23.82 -20.16
C ASN A 240 -10.75 -22.99 -19.01
N ARG A 241 -12.06 -23.05 -18.77
CA ARG A 241 -12.75 -22.33 -17.70
C ARG A 241 -12.86 -23.09 -16.37
N ALA A 242 -12.22 -24.25 -16.24
CA ALA A 242 -12.37 -25.10 -15.05
C ALA A 242 -12.01 -24.39 -13.73
N HIS A 243 -10.95 -23.59 -13.76
CA HIS A 243 -10.50 -22.78 -12.62
C HIS A 243 -11.50 -21.69 -12.24
N LEU A 244 -12.22 -21.08 -13.20
CA LEU A 244 -13.23 -20.06 -12.92
C LEU A 244 -14.42 -20.61 -12.15
N ARG A 245 -14.80 -21.88 -12.38
CA ARG A 245 -15.85 -22.55 -11.60
C ARG A 245 -15.48 -22.59 -10.11
N ARG A 246 -14.24 -23.02 -9.83
CA ARG A 246 -13.71 -23.05 -8.46
C ARG A 246 -13.65 -21.63 -7.89
N PHE A 247 -13.16 -20.67 -8.65
CA PHE A 247 -13.04 -19.27 -8.26
C PHE A 247 -14.39 -18.65 -7.84
N VAL A 248 -15.45 -18.85 -8.63
CA VAL A 248 -16.81 -18.35 -8.32
C VAL A 248 -17.33 -18.96 -7.02
N VAL A 249 -17.30 -20.28 -6.90
CA VAL A 249 -17.79 -20.99 -5.70
C VAL A 249 -16.99 -20.56 -4.47
N MET A 250 -15.67 -20.51 -4.54
CA MET A 250 -14.83 -20.09 -3.42
C MET A 250 -15.06 -18.63 -3.04
N GLY A 251 -15.20 -17.72 -4.01
CA GLY A 251 -15.43 -16.30 -3.76
C GLY A 251 -16.70 -16.05 -2.96
N VAL A 252 -17.81 -16.69 -3.37
CA VAL A 252 -19.13 -16.52 -2.74
C VAL A 252 -19.22 -17.25 -1.39
N TYR A 253 -18.68 -18.47 -1.28
CA TYR A 253 -18.86 -19.31 -0.08
C TYR A 253 -17.73 -19.23 0.94
N SER A 254 -16.68 -18.45 0.65
CA SER A 254 -15.67 -18.09 1.65
C SER A 254 -15.59 -16.60 1.90
N GLY A 255 -16.14 -15.73 1.04
CA GLY A 255 -15.95 -14.29 1.17
C GLY A 255 -14.49 -13.84 1.10
N SER A 256 -13.57 -14.68 0.63
CA SER A 256 -12.13 -14.35 0.53
C SER A 256 -11.88 -13.32 -0.57
N ARG A 257 -10.84 -12.49 -0.40
CA ARG A 257 -10.44 -11.53 -1.44
C ARG A 257 -9.95 -12.29 -2.68
N PRO A 258 -10.21 -11.81 -3.92
CA PRO A 258 -9.75 -12.46 -5.15
C PRO A 258 -8.27 -12.85 -5.13
N THR A 259 -7.39 -11.97 -4.63
CA THR A 259 -5.95 -12.22 -4.52
C THR A 259 -5.58 -13.35 -3.58
N VAL A 260 -6.36 -13.57 -2.51
CA VAL A 260 -6.17 -14.71 -1.60
C VAL A 260 -6.68 -15.98 -2.27
N THR A 261 -7.86 -15.93 -2.89
CA THR A 261 -8.48 -17.07 -3.58
C THR A 261 -7.60 -17.61 -4.71
N MET A 262 -6.98 -16.74 -5.52
CA MET A 262 -6.09 -17.12 -6.62
C MET A 262 -4.82 -17.82 -6.16
N LYS A 263 -4.28 -17.44 -5.01
CA LYS A 263 -3.01 -17.95 -4.48
C LYS A 263 -3.22 -19.00 -3.37
N LEU A 264 -4.41 -19.56 -3.24
CA LEU A 264 -4.70 -20.50 -2.16
C LEU A 264 -4.05 -21.86 -2.45
N LEU A 265 -3.26 -22.38 -1.53
CA LEU A 265 -2.52 -23.64 -1.66
C LEU A 265 -3.30 -24.83 -1.10
N TRP A 266 -3.01 -26.03 -1.61
CA TRP A 266 -3.46 -27.29 -1.03
C TRP A 266 -2.65 -27.72 0.20
N ALA A 267 -1.37 -27.35 0.26
CA ALA A 267 -0.49 -27.69 1.38
C ALA A 267 -0.20 -26.47 2.27
N GLU A 268 0.15 -26.76 3.53
CA GLU A 268 0.56 -25.74 4.49
C GLU A 268 1.69 -24.87 3.97
N SER A 269 1.59 -23.56 4.24
CA SER A 269 2.64 -22.61 3.88
C SER A 269 2.93 -21.60 4.99
N PRO A 270 4.22 -21.28 5.24
CA PRO A 270 4.60 -20.21 6.16
C PRO A 270 4.31 -18.82 5.59
N VAL A 271 4.23 -18.67 4.27
CA VAL A 271 4.25 -17.37 3.56
C VAL A 271 3.07 -17.14 2.61
N GLN A 272 2.14 -18.09 2.53
CA GLN A 272 0.99 -18.03 1.63
C GLN A 272 -0.24 -18.69 2.24
N ALA A 273 -1.43 -18.25 1.78
CA ALA A 273 -2.69 -18.83 2.19
C ALA A 273 -2.79 -20.32 1.77
N TRP A 274 -3.42 -21.15 2.60
CA TRP A 274 -3.56 -22.59 2.37
C TRP A 274 -4.87 -23.15 2.95
N ILE A 275 -5.18 -24.40 2.59
CA ILE A 275 -6.37 -25.12 3.08
C ILE A 275 -5.95 -26.31 3.92
N ASP A 276 -6.57 -26.43 5.09
CA ASP A 276 -6.57 -27.64 5.88
C ASP A 276 -7.88 -28.41 5.61
N LEU A 277 -7.81 -29.46 4.77
CA LEU A 277 -9.01 -30.24 4.40
C LEU A 277 -9.48 -31.19 5.50
N ASP A 278 -8.59 -31.52 6.44
CA ASP A 278 -8.87 -32.44 7.54
C ASP A 278 -9.60 -31.67 8.64
N ALA A 279 -9.05 -30.52 9.06
CA ALA A 279 -9.71 -29.61 9.99
C ALA A 279 -10.88 -28.84 9.36
N GLY A 280 -10.96 -28.80 8.02
CA GLY A 280 -11.98 -28.06 7.29
C GLY A 280 -11.82 -26.55 7.44
N MET A 281 -10.59 -26.04 7.35
CA MET A 281 -10.24 -24.64 7.59
C MET A 281 -9.54 -24.00 6.37
N ILE A 282 -9.86 -22.74 6.08
CA ILE A 282 -9.08 -21.91 5.16
C ILE A 282 -8.19 -20.99 5.99
N TRP A 283 -6.89 -21.13 5.81
CA TRP A 283 -5.88 -20.20 6.31
C TRP A 283 -5.64 -19.13 5.25
N ARG A 284 -6.23 -17.94 5.41
CA ARG A 284 -6.15 -16.87 4.40
C ARG A 284 -4.79 -16.16 4.30
N ARG A 285 -3.79 -16.64 5.03
CA ARG A 285 -2.42 -16.15 5.08
C ARG A 285 -1.49 -17.30 5.51
N GLY A 286 -0.21 -17.18 5.21
CA GLY A 286 0.80 -18.09 5.72
C GLY A 286 0.96 -17.98 7.24
N LYS A 287 1.42 -19.05 7.88
CA LYS A 287 1.56 -19.09 9.35
C LYS A 287 2.44 -17.99 9.92
N ARG A 288 3.44 -17.51 9.17
CA ARG A 288 4.38 -16.45 9.59
C ARG A 288 3.98 -15.06 9.09
N GLU A 289 2.90 -14.95 8.31
CA GLU A 289 2.44 -13.66 7.80
C GLU A 289 1.72 -12.84 8.89
N LYS A 290 2.19 -11.61 9.12
CA LYS A 290 1.49 -10.65 9.98
C LYS A 290 0.13 -10.28 9.38
N ASP A 291 -0.85 -10.07 10.26
CA ASP A 291 -2.17 -9.62 9.79
C ASP A 291 -2.14 -8.12 9.51
N HIS A 292 -3.10 -7.67 8.71
CA HIS A 292 -3.34 -6.26 8.50
C HIS A 292 -4.43 -5.76 9.46
N LYS A 293 -4.26 -4.56 10.03
CA LYS A 293 -5.20 -3.97 11.02
C LYS A 293 -6.67 -3.97 10.55
N THR A 294 -6.89 -3.51 9.32
CA THR A 294 -8.23 -3.40 8.69
C THR A 294 -8.53 -4.47 7.63
N LYS A 295 -7.57 -4.82 6.77
CA LYS A 295 -7.69 -5.84 5.72
C LYS A 295 -7.33 -7.24 6.22
N ARG A 296 -8.01 -7.70 7.28
CA ARG A 296 -7.69 -8.93 8.00
C ARG A 296 -7.78 -10.18 7.11
N ARG A 297 -6.98 -11.19 7.43
CA ARG A 297 -6.97 -12.51 6.76
C ARG A 297 -7.11 -13.62 7.80
N PRO A 298 -8.29 -13.74 8.43
CA PRO A 298 -8.51 -14.71 9.50
C PRO A 298 -8.53 -16.14 8.99
N VAL A 299 -8.29 -17.08 9.89
CA VAL A 299 -8.60 -18.49 9.69
C VAL A 299 -10.11 -18.66 9.80
N VAL A 300 -10.72 -19.37 8.85
CA VAL A 300 -12.18 -19.57 8.83
C VAL A 300 -12.53 -21.02 8.56
N LYS A 301 -13.59 -21.50 9.20
CA LYS A 301 -14.17 -22.82 8.93
C LYS A 301 -14.86 -22.81 7.57
N ILE A 302 -14.62 -23.85 6.80
CA ILE A 302 -15.19 -24.04 5.47
C ILE A 302 -16.66 -24.47 5.61
N THR A 303 -17.55 -23.87 4.83
CA THR A 303 -18.94 -24.34 4.77
C THR A 303 -18.98 -25.79 4.27
N GLY A 304 -19.88 -26.62 4.81
CA GLY A 304 -19.91 -28.06 4.48
C GLY A 304 -19.99 -28.34 2.97
N ARG A 305 -20.76 -27.53 2.23
CA ARG A 305 -20.85 -27.62 0.76
C ARG A 305 -19.54 -27.28 0.05
N LEU A 306 -18.83 -26.22 0.48
CA LEU A 306 -17.53 -25.86 -0.09
C LEU A 306 -16.47 -26.91 0.23
N LEU A 307 -16.49 -27.48 1.45
CA LEU A 307 -15.54 -28.51 1.88
C LEU A 307 -15.68 -29.78 1.02
N ALA A 308 -16.91 -30.23 0.76
CA ALA A 308 -17.17 -31.36 -0.12
C ALA A 308 -16.63 -31.13 -1.53
N HIS A 309 -16.83 -29.93 -2.08
CA HIS A 309 -16.24 -29.56 -3.36
C HIS A 309 -14.71 -29.55 -3.34
N MET A 310 -14.10 -28.99 -2.30
CA MET A 310 -12.65 -28.91 -2.19
C MET A 310 -11.99 -30.29 -2.06
N ARG A 311 -12.55 -31.21 -1.27
CA ARG A 311 -12.07 -32.60 -1.18
C ARG A 311 -12.13 -33.29 -2.54
N ARG A 312 -13.24 -33.14 -3.27
CA ARG A 312 -13.36 -33.65 -4.64
C ARG A 312 -12.34 -33.02 -5.59
N TRP A 313 -12.11 -31.71 -5.49
CA TRP A 313 -11.12 -31.02 -6.33
C TRP A 313 -9.70 -31.49 -6.04
N LYS A 314 -9.32 -31.65 -4.77
CA LYS A 314 -8.00 -32.18 -4.39
C LYS A 314 -7.76 -33.58 -4.98
N MET A 315 -8.73 -34.48 -4.87
CA MET A 315 -8.64 -35.80 -5.49
C MET A 315 -8.45 -35.75 -7.02
N LEU A 316 -9.17 -34.84 -7.71
CA LEU A 316 -9.01 -34.67 -9.15
C LEU A 316 -7.65 -34.07 -9.51
N ASP A 317 -7.15 -33.15 -8.69
CA ASP A 317 -5.85 -32.52 -8.87
C ASP A 317 -4.71 -33.52 -8.63
N ASP A 318 -4.81 -34.39 -7.62
CA ASP A 318 -3.82 -35.42 -7.34
C ASP A 318 -3.70 -36.43 -8.48
N ARG A 319 -4.83 -36.89 -9.02
CA ARG A 319 -4.84 -37.74 -10.21
C ARG A 319 -4.22 -37.04 -11.42
N LYS A 320 -4.51 -35.75 -11.59
CA LYS A 320 -3.96 -34.96 -12.68
C LYS A 320 -2.45 -34.72 -12.50
N ALA A 321 -1.99 -34.45 -11.29
CA ALA A 321 -0.58 -34.27 -10.97
C ALA A 321 0.21 -35.56 -11.24
N ALA A 322 -0.31 -36.72 -10.82
CA ALA A 322 0.29 -38.02 -11.14
C ALA A 322 0.39 -38.24 -12.65
N LYS A 323 -0.69 -37.96 -13.39
CA LYS A 323 -0.72 -38.07 -14.86
C LYS A 323 0.31 -37.15 -15.54
N LEU A 324 0.38 -35.88 -15.13
CA LEU A 324 1.34 -34.92 -15.70
C LEU A 324 2.79 -35.32 -15.42
N LEU A 325 3.06 -35.89 -14.24
CA LEU A 325 4.38 -36.39 -13.89
C LEU A 325 4.76 -37.62 -14.73
N GLU A 326 3.84 -38.58 -14.88
CA GLU A 326 4.09 -39.83 -15.60
C GLU A 326 4.20 -39.64 -17.11
N GLU A 327 3.27 -38.89 -17.72
CA GLU A 327 3.16 -38.77 -19.18
C GLU A 327 4.01 -37.61 -19.74
N GLU A 328 4.20 -36.54 -18.98
CA GLU A 328 4.81 -35.30 -19.46
C GLU A 328 6.06 -34.88 -18.65
N ASN A 329 6.39 -35.58 -17.56
CA ASN A 329 7.44 -35.21 -16.60
C ASN A 329 7.29 -33.76 -16.08
N LEU A 330 6.04 -33.33 -15.85
CA LEU A 330 5.69 -31.99 -15.38
C LEU A 330 5.09 -32.02 -13.97
N GLU A 331 5.58 -31.13 -13.10
CA GLU A 331 4.97 -30.90 -11.79
C GLU A 331 3.75 -29.98 -11.89
N MET A 332 2.66 -30.39 -11.25
CA MET A 332 1.45 -29.57 -11.13
C MET A 332 1.59 -28.55 -9.99
N ALA A 333 1.08 -27.34 -10.22
CA ALA A 333 1.02 -26.30 -9.20
C ALA A 333 0.24 -26.77 -7.97
N ASN A 334 0.80 -26.52 -6.78
CA ASN A 334 0.16 -26.80 -5.48
C ASN A 334 -1.01 -25.83 -5.14
N THR A 335 -1.54 -25.12 -6.13
CA THR A 335 -2.62 -24.15 -5.95
C THR A 335 -3.99 -24.78 -6.21
N VAL A 336 -4.99 -24.40 -5.41
CA VAL A 336 -6.39 -24.80 -5.59
C VAL A 336 -6.94 -24.35 -6.94
N LEU A 337 -6.47 -23.20 -7.42
CA LEU A 337 -6.74 -22.67 -8.75
C LEU A 337 -5.50 -22.82 -9.62
N HIS A 338 -5.67 -23.49 -10.76
CA HIS A 338 -4.63 -23.72 -11.75
C HIS A 338 -5.26 -23.80 -13.14
N HIS A 339 -4.55 -23.39 -14.18
CA HIS A 339 -4.97 -23.56 -15.57
C HIS A 339 -4.14 -24.66 -16.20
N GLY A 340 -4.77 -25.77 -16.61
CA GLY A 340 -4.04 -26.88 -17.21
C GLY A 340 -3.08 -27.64 -16.26
N GLY A 341 -2.84 -27.15 -15.04
CA GLY A 341 -1.81 -27.66 -14.12
C GLY A 341 -0.82 -26.56 -13.71
N ALA A 342 -0.78 -25.47 -14.47
CA ALA A 342 0.05 -24.30 -14.20
C ALA A 342 -0.62 -23.30 -13.23
N PRO A 343 0.16 -22.52 -12.47
CA PRO A 343 -0.37 -21.47 -11.60
C PRO A 343 -1.07 -20.36 -12.40
N ILE A 344 -1.95 -19.61 -11.74
CA ILE A 344 -2.65 -18.46 -12.34
C ILE A 344 -2.28 -17.16 -11.65
N ASP A 345 -1.96 -16.13 -12.44
CA ASP A 345 -1.70 -14.78 -11.93
C ASP A 345 -2.95 -13.89 -11.93
N SER A 346 -3.87 -14.14 -12.86
CA SER A 346 -5.07 -13.33 -13.05
C SER A 346 -6.23 -14.17 -13.57
N VAL A 347 -7.43 -13.88 -13.06
CA VAL A 347 -8.70 -14.39 -13.58
C VAL A 347 -9.49 -13.36 -14.37
N ARG A 348 -8.99 -12.12 -14.50
CA ARG A 348 -9.78 -10.97 -14.98
C ARG A 348 -10.42 -11.24 -16.34
N THR A 349 -9.62 -11.56 -17.36
CA THR A 349 -10.10 -11.81 -18.72
C THR A 349 -11.08 -12.99 -18.78
N GLY A 350 -10.76 -14.08 -18.07
CA GLY A 350 -11.65 -15.24 -18.01
C GLY A 350 -12.97 -14.92 -17.31
N PHE A 351 -12.93 -14.10 -16.25
CA PHE A 351 -14.10 -13.66 -15.51
C PHE A 351 -15.00 -12.74 -16.35
N GLU A 352 -14.42 -11.77 -17.05
CA GLU A 352 -15.13 -10.90 -18.01
C GLU A 352 -15.84 -11.74 -19.09
N ALA A 353 -15.17 -12.77 -19.61
CA ALA A 353 -15.77 -13.67 -20.61
C ALA A 353 -16.97 -14.47 -20.06
N ILE A 354 -16.92 -14.95 -18.81
CA ILE A 354 -18.08 -15.67 -18.24
C ILE A 354 -19.20 -14.72 -17.79
N VAL A 355 -18.90 -13.45 -17.48
CA VAL A 355 -19.92 -12.42 -17.22
C VAL A 355 -20.69 -12.13 -18.51
N ALA A 356 -19.98 -11.91 -19.62
CA ALA A 356 -20.58 -11.71 -20.93
C ALA A 356 -21.41 -12.93 -21.36
N ASP A 357 -20.85 -14.14 -21.25
CA ASP A 357 -21.56 -15.37 -21.60
C ASP A 357 -22.75 -15.69 -20.66
N ALA A 358 -22.78 -15.12 -19.45
CA ALA A 358 -23.92 -15.22 -18.54
C ALA A 358 -25.02 -14.17 -18.83
N GLY A 359 -24.80 -13.26 -19.78
CA GLY A 359 -25.72 -12.16 -20.09
C GLY A 359 -25.82 -11.13 -18.95
N LEU A 360 -24.74 -10.93 -18.19
CA LEU A 360 -24.69 -10.04 -17.04
C LEU A 360 -23.97 -8.72 -17.36
N SER A 361 -24.20 -7.68 -16.56
CA SER A 361 -23.54 -6.37 -16.73
C SER A 361 -22.01 -6.50 -16.66
N ALA A 362 -21.30 -5.78 -17.54
CA ALA A 362 -19.84 -5.69 -17.57
C ALA A 362 -19.23 -5.07 -16.29
N ASP A 363 -20.03 -4.42 -15.45
CA ASP A 363 -19.59 -3.88 -14.15
C ASP A 363 -19.31 -4.97 -13.10
N ILE A 364 -19.78 -6.19 -13.36
CA ILE A 364 -19.57 -7.34 -12.47
C ILE A 364 -18.12 -7.80 -12.60
N THR A 365 -17.36 -7.51 -11.55
CA THR A 365 -15.93 -7.85 -11.44
C THR A 365 -15.71 -8.97 -10.43
N PRO A 366 -14.52 -9.62 -10.39
CA PRO A 366 -14.23 -10.67 -9.41
C PRO A 366 -14.49 -10.29 -7.94
N HIS A 367 -14.44 -9.00 -7.60
CA HIS A 367 -14.71 -8.53 -6.24
C HIS A 367 -16.20 -8.63 -5.83
N TRP A 368 -17.12 -8.69 -6.80
CA TRP A 368 -18.55 -8.87 -6.54
C TRP A 368 -18.85 -10.16 -5.80
N LEU A 369 -18.05 -11.22 -5.98
CA LEU A 369 -18.26 -12.48 -5.26
C LEU A 369 -18.11 -12.31 -3.74
N ARG A 370 -17.12 -11.52 -3.32
CA ARG A 370 -16.93 -11.19 -1.90
C ARG A 370 -18.02 -10.23 -1.42
N HIS A 371 -18.37 -9.23 -2.21
CA HIS A 371 -19.44 -8.28 -1.88
C HIS A 371 -20.76 -9.04 -1.65
N THR A 372 -21.13 -9.90 -2.58
CA THR A 372 -22.28 -10.81 -2.52
C THR A 372 -22.27 -11.66 -1.25
N CYS A 373 -21.11 -12.25 -0.90
CA CYS A 373 -20.98 -13.01 0.35
C CYS A 373 -21.30 -12.15 1.59
N CYS A 374 -20.80 -10.92 1.65
CA CYS A 374 -21.05 -10.01 2.77
C CYS A 374 -22.52 -9.62 2.84
N THR A 375 -23.12 -9.23 1.71
CA THR A 375 -24.54 -8.87 1.64
C THR A 375 -25.44 -10.04 2.03
N TRP A 376 -25.22 -11.24 1.48
CA TRP A 376 -26.04 -12.42 1.84
C TRP A 376 -25.95 -12.79 3.32
N LEU A 377 -24.81 -12.57 3.97
CA LEU A 377 -24.69 -12.76 5.41
C LEU A 377 -25.55 -11.74 6.18
N MET A 378 -25.59 -10.49 5.70
CA MET A 378 -26.39 -9.43 6.32
C MET A 378 -27.88 -9.61 6.06
N GLU A 379 -28.28 -9.99 4.84
CA GLU A 379 -29.66 -10.34 4.48
C GLU A 379 -30.18 -11.53 5.30
N ALA A 380 -29.31 -12.51 5.59
CA ALA A 380 -29.62 -13.63 6.48
C ALA A 380 -29.56 -13.28 7.97
N ASP A 381 -29.40 -12.00 8.30
CA ASP A 381 -29.30 -11.45 9.65
C ASP A 381 -28.21 -12.08 10.54
N CYS A 382 -27.12 -12.57 9.94
CA CYS A 382 -25.96 -13.08 10.66
C CYS A 382 -25.39 -11.99 11.58
N PRO A 383 -25.04 -12.26 12.85
CA PRO A 383 -24.47 -11.25 13.74
C PRO A 383 -23.24 -10.54 13.14
N ALA A 384 -23.16 -9.22 13.28
CA ALA A 384 -22.14 -8.41 12.59
C ALA A 384 -20.70 -8.83 12.93
N TRP A 385 -20.47 -9.25 14.18
CA TRP A 385 -19.20 -9.79 14.63
C TRP A 385 -18.82 -11.08 13.90
N GLU A 386 -19.76 -12.01 13.76
CA GLU A 386 -19.55 -13.28 13.03
C GLU A 386 -19.30 -13.02 11.55
N ALA A 387 -20.12 -12.19 10.90
CA ALA A 387 -19.96 -11.85 9.50
C ALA A 387 -18.65 -11.10 9.21
N ALA A 388 -18.24 -10.17 10.09
CA ALA A 388 -16.98 -9.43 9.96
C ALA A 388 -15.77 -10.35 10.19
N GLY A 389 -15.84 -11.22 11.20
CA GLY A 389 -14.85 -12.26 11.47
C GLY A 389 -14.73 -13.24 10.32
N PHE A 390 -15.85 -13.74 9.80
CA PHE A 390 -15.89 -14.65 8.67
C PHE A 390 -15.34 -14.01 7.41
N THR A 391 -15.65 -12.75 7.11
CA THR A 391 -15.18 -12.11 5.87
C THR A 391 -13.80 -11.46 6.03
N GLY A 392 -13.27 -11.26 7.23
CA GLY A 392 -11.96 -10.64 7.45
C GLY A 392 -11.96 -9.13 7.18
N MET A 393 -12.93 -8.43 7.75
CA MET A 393 -12.98 -6.97 7.84
C MET A 393 -13.30 -6.52 9.27
N THR A 394 -13.25 -5.21 9.54
CA THR A 394 -13.71 -4.69 10.83
C THR A 394 -15.24 -4.63 10.85
N MET A 395 -15.87 -4.71 12.04
CA MET A 395 -17.32 -4.55 12.17
C MET A 395 -17.79 -3.22 11.58
N LYS A 396 -17.07 -2.13 11.91
CA LYS A 396 -17.33 -0.81 11.32
C LYS A 396 -17.33 -0.83 9.79
N THR A 397 -16.34 -1.47 9.16
CA THR A 397 -16.32 -1.61 7.70
C THR A 397 -17.51 -2.41 7.17
N LEU A 398 -17.94 -3.45 7.89
CA LEU A 398 -19.11 -4.24 7.49
C LEU A 398 -20.39 -3.41 7.61
N GLU A 399 -20.58 -2.70 8.71
CA GLU A 399 -21.75 -1.86 8.98
C GLU A 399 -21.84 -0.70 7.99
N ASP A 400 -20.75 0.06 7.81
CA ASP A 400 -20.69 1.22 6.93
C ASP A 400 -21.05 0.84 5.47
N ASN A 401 -20.76 -0.39 5.03
CA ASN A 401 -20.96 -0.81 3.63
C ASN A 401 -22.15 -1.75 3.41
N TYR A 402 -22.56 -2.55 4.41
CA TYR A 402 -23.54 -3.63 4.25
C TYR A 402 -24.62 -3.65 5.33
N GLY A 403 -24.52 -2.80 6.36
CA GLY A 403 -25.43 -2.77 7.52
C GLY A 403 -26.90 -2.64 7.14
N HIS A 404 -27.18 -1.83 6.12
CA HIS A 404 -28.52 -1.50 5.64
C HIS A 404 -29.27 -2.69 5.01
N HIS A 405 -28.57 -3.77 4.62
CA HIS A 405 -29.22 -4.95 4.04
C HIS A 405 -29.86 -5.89 5.06
N ARG A 406 -29.64 -5.70 6.37
CA ARG A 406 -30.29 -6.57 7.39
C ARG A 406 -31.80 -6.31 7.41
N PRO A 407 -32.66 -7.33 7.33
CA PRO A 407 -34.10 -7.11 7.49
C PRO A 407 -34.47 -6.49 8.83
N SER A 408 -33.69 -6.79 9.88
CA SER A 408 -33.95 -6.34 11.25
C SER A 408 -33.26 -5.02 11.64
N HIS A 409 -32.54 -4.33 10.73
CA HIS A 409 -31.71 -3.16 11.10
C HIS A 409 -32.47 -2.06 11.83
N ASN A 410 -33.76 -1.87 11.50
CA ASN A 410 -34.62 -0.88 12.16
C ASN A 410 -35.69 -1.50 13.07
N ALA A 411 -35.62 -2.80 13.38
CA ALA A 411 -36.67 -3.50 14.12
C ALA A 411 -36.92 -2.91 15.52
N ARG A 412 -35.85 -2.51 16.23
CA ARG A 412 -35.96 -1.86 17.55
C ARG A 412 -36.47 -0.44 17.46
N ALA A 413 -36.03 0.34 16.47
CA ALA A 413 -36.53 1.69 16.23
C ALA A 413 -38.03 1.66 15.89
N ARG A 414 -38.46 0.72 15.03
CA ARG A 414 -39.87 0.47 14.73
C ARG A 414 -40.67 0.10 15.98
N LYS A 415 -40.13 -0.78 16.84
CA LYS A 415 -40.78 -1.19 18.09
C LYS A 415 -40.87 -0.07 19.13
N ALA A 416 -39.90 0.83 19.19
CA ALA A 416 -39.91 1.94 20.15
C ALA A 416 -40.94 3.03 19.80
N LEU A 417 -41.38 3.07 18.54
CA LEU A 417 -42.37 4.03 18.03
C LEU A 417 -43.77 3.41 17.82
N SER A 418 -43.95 2.14 18.19
CA SER A 418 -45.23 1.40 18.16
C SER A 418 -45.70 1.14 19.58
#